data_AF-A0A9P0ZVB6-F1
#
_entry.id   AF-A0A9P0ZVB6-F1
#
_cell.length_a   1.000
_cell.length_b   1.000
_cell.length_c   1.000
_cell.angle_alpha   90.00
_cell.angle_beta   90.00
_cell.angle_gamma   90.00
#
_symmetry.space_group_name_H-M   'P 1'
#
loop_
_entity.id
_entity.type
_entity.pdbx_description
1 polymer ?
#
loop_
_entity_poly.entity_id
_entity_poly.type
_entity_poly.pdbx_seq_one_letter_code
_entity_poly.pdbx_strand_id
1 'polypeptide(L)'
;MNVEVRRSCIIIPLEELRSLLEDDEQKKTRIPMRVGGETGGEYIHRMLNGHPGLCKEQLRLTREMFIHLVNIMVERNLLKDSRFIHVAEQIGIGLYILAKGASYTDAADVFKHSLRTICKYFNLVLHWLSYLLT
;
A
#
# COMPACT_ATOMS: atom_id res chain seq x y z
N MET A 1 -51.51 14.97 -20.56
CA MET A 1 -50.30 14.82 -19.71
C MET A 1 -49.45 16.06 -19.92
N ASN A 2 -49.39 16.91 -18.90
CA ASN A 2 -49.10 18.33 -19.00
C ASN A 2 -47.62 18.60 -19.37
N VAL A 3 -47.38 19.44 -20.38
CA VAL A 3 -46.03 19.80 -20.87
C VAL A 3 -45.16 20.39 -19.74
N GLU A 4 -45.79 20.98 -18.72
CA GLU A 4 -45.13 21.51 -17.52
C GLU A 4 -44.51 20.45 -16.60
N VAL A 5 -45.09 19.25 -16.51
CA VAL A 5 -44.53 18.14 -15.70
C VAL A 5 -43.28 17.56 -16.36
N ARG A 6 -43.23 17.53 -17.71
CA ARG A 6 -42.02 17.14 -18.45
C ARG A 6 -40.91 18.19 -18.37
N ARG A 7 -41.26 19.48 -18.30
CA ARG A 7 -40.29 20.58 -18.11
C ARG A 7 -39.65 20.52 -16.72
N SER A 8 -40.40 20.18 -15.68
CA SER A 8 -39.90 20.10 -14.29
C SER A 8 -38.99 18.90 -14.02
N CYS A 9 -39.22 17.74 -14.66
CA CYS A 9 -38.33 16.58 -14.50
C CYS A 9 -36.98 16.69 -15.22
N ILE A 10 -36.84 17.62 -16.17
CA ILE A 10 -35.60 17.79 -16.96
C ILE A 10 -34.80 19.01 -16.49
N ILE A 11 -35.49 20.11 -16.11
CA ILE A 11 -34.81 21.33 -15.69
C ILE A 11 -34.08 21.15 -14.35
N ILE A 12 -34.72 20.51 -13.36
CA ILE A 12 -34.13 20.34 -12.02
C ILE A 12 -32.84 19.51 -12.09
N PRO A 13 -32.79 18.33 -12.75
CA PRO A 13 -31.55 17.56 -12.83
C PRO A 13 -30.45 18.25 -13.65
N LEU A 14 -30.82 19.05 -14.66
CA LEU A 14 -29.85 19.76 -15.50
C LEU A 14 -29.26 20.99 -14.80
N GLU A 15 -30.03 21.69 -13.96
CA GLU A 15 -29.51 22.76 -13.10
C GLU A 15 -28.59 22.21 -12.01
N GLU A 16 -28.91 21.05 -11.43
CA GLU A 16 -28.05 20.33 -10.49
C GLU A 16 -26.72 19.90 -11.15
N LEU A 17 -26.78 19.32 -12.35
CA LEU A 17 -25.60 18.96 -13.15
C LEU A 17 -24.79 20.19 -13.56
N ARG A 18 -25.45 21.31 -13.87
CA ARG A 18 -24.77 22.56 -14.19
C ARG A 18 -24.03 23.12 -12.97
N SER A 19 -24.65 23.08 -11.79
CA SER A 19 -23.99 23.45 -10.54
C SER A 19 -22.82 22.52 -10.17
N LEU A 20 -22.82 21.25 -10.62
CA LEU A 20 -21.71 20.31 -10.45
C LEU A 20 -20.57 20.52 -11.46
N LEU A 21 -20.86 21.12 -12.62
CA LEU A 21 -19.91 21.37 -13.70
C LEU A 21 -19.34 22.80 -13.66
N GLU A 22 -20.01 23.72 -12.99
CA GLU A 22 -19.47 25.02 -12.59
C GLU A 22 -18.51 24.78 -11.41
N ASP A 23 -17.33 24.24 -11.72
CA ASP A 23 -16.16 24.21 -10.85
C ASP A 23 -15.85 25.66 -10.45
N ASP A 24 -16.29 26.06 -9.26
CA ASP A 24 -15.55 27.03 -8.46
C ASP A 24 -14.09 26.53 -8.41
N GLU A 25 -13.10 27.42 -8.50
CA GLU A 25 -11.68 27.07 -8.31
C GLU A 25 -11.45 26.57 -6.88
N GLN A 26 -11.95 25.37 -6.56
CA GLN A 26 -11.76 24.71 -5.31
C GLN A 26 -10.30 24.33 -5.24
N LYS A 27 -9.59 25.05 -4.36
CA LYS A 27 -8.33 24.67 -3.74
C LYS A 27 -8.31 23.15 -3.52
N LYS A 28 -7.72 22.41 -4.46
CA LYS A 28 -7.73 20.94 -4.54
C LYS A 28 -7.24 20.37 -3.22
N THR A 29 -8.16 20.05 -2.32
CA THR A 29 -7.86 19.33 -1.09
C THR A 29 -7.33 17.99 -1.55
N ARG A 30 -6.05 17.71 -1.28
CA ARG A 30 -5.45 16.43 -1.62
C ARG A 30 -6.13 15.38 -0.74
N ILE A 31 -7.19 14.76 -1.25
CA ILE A 31 -7.79 13.59 -0.62
C ILE A 31 -6.72 12.50 -0.65
N PRO A 32 -6.31 11.93 0.50
CA PRO A 32 -5.33 10.86 0.50
C PRO A 32 -5.90 9.69 -0.31
N MET A 33 -5.13 9.18 -1.27
CA MET A 33 -5.58 8.07 -2.12
C MET A 33 -5.69 6.73 -1.35
N ARG A 34 -5.07 6.67 -0.16
CA ARG A 34 -4.92 5.46 0.65
C ARG A 34 -5.43 5.75 2.06
N VAL A 35 -6.75 5.83 2.22
CA VAL A 35 -7.41 6.03 3.52
C VAL A 35 -8.00 4.71 3.99
N GLY A 36 -7.75 4.36 5.25
CA GLY A 36 -8.28 3.15 5.90
C GLY A 36 -7.50 1.86 5.62
N GLY A 37 -7.95 0.78 6.27
CA GLY A 37 -7.27 -0.51 6.28
C GLY A 37 -6.16 -0.60 7.34
N GLU A 38 -5.52 -1.76 7.40
CA GLU A 38 -4.35 -1.98 8.26
C GLU A 38 -3.12 -1.26 7.70
N THR A 39 -2.30 -0.69 8.58
CA THR A 39 -0.98 -0.15 8.27
C THR A 39 -0.02 -1.28 7.84
N GLY A 40 1.09 -0.93 7.18
CA GLY A 40 2.09 -1.95 6.81
C GLY A 40 2.65 -2.74 8.00
N GLY A 41 2.83 -2.09 9.17
CA GLY A 41 3.23 -2.78 10.40
C GLY A 41 2.17 -3.77 10.90
N GLU A 42 0.89 -3.39 10.88
CA GLU A 42 -0.23 -4.28 11.21
C GLU A 42 -0.36 -5.43 10.21
N TYR A 43 -0.15 -5.18 8.92
CA TYR A 43 -0.10 -6.19 7.87
C TYR A 43 0.97 -7.26 8.16
N ILE A 44 2.18 -6.84 8.54
CA ILE A 44 3.25 -7.77 8.96
C ILE A 44 2.84 -8.55 10.20
N HIS A 45 2.29 -7.86 11.21
CA HIS A 45 1.85 -8.50 12.44
C HIS A 45 0.79 -9.59 12.17
N ARG A 46 -0.22 -9.28 11.35
CA ARG A 46 -1.26 -10.24 10.94
C ARG A 46 -0.68 -11.40 10.14
N MET A 47 0.28 -11.14 9.26
CA MET A 47 0.94 -12.18 8.47
C MET A 47 1.74 -13.16 9.34
N LEU A 48 2.36 -12.69 10.43
CA LEU A 48 3.16 -13.51 11.34
C LEU A 48 2.34 -14.25 12.40
N ASN A 49 1.26 -13.63 12.89
CA ASN A 49 0.48 -14.13 14.03
C ASN A 49 -0.90 -14.67 13.65
N GLY A 50 -1.34 -14.45 12.42
CA GLY A 50 -2.59 -14.98 11.88
C GLY A 50 -2.46 -16.43 11.45
N HIS A 51 -2.93 -16.73 10.24
CA HIS A 51 -2.88 -18.10 9.73
C HIS A 51 -1.45 -18.51 9.31
N PRO A 52 -0.95 -19.71 9.70
CA PRO A 52 0.44 -20.14 9.42
C PRO A 52 0.85 -20.13 7.94
N GLY A 53 -0.13 -20.28 7.04
CA GLY A 53 0.10 -20.24 5.59
C GLY A 53 0.30 -18.84 5.00
N LEU A 54 0.00 -17.76 5.74
CA LEU A 54 -0.02 -16.40 5.18
C LEU A 54 1.37 -15.94 4.73
N CYS A 55 2.42 -16.16 5.52
CA CYS A 55 3.79 -15.84 5.10
C CYS A 55 4.14 -16.52 3.77
N LYS A 56 3.82 -17.82 3.64
CA LYS A 56 4.15 -18.59 2.43
C LYS A 56 3.33 -18.13 1.23
N GLU A 57 2.08 -17.78 1.46
CA GLU A 57 1.20 -17.26 0.42
C GLU A 57 1.64 -15.88 -0.06
N GLN A 58 1.96 -14.98 0.86
CA GLN A 58 2.25 -13.58 0.56
C GLN A 58 3.70 -13.34 0.14
N LEU A 59 4.66 -14.05 0.74
CA LEU A 59 6.10 -13.81 0.56
C LEU A 59 6.87 -14.97 -0.07
N ARG A 60 6.21 -16.12 -0.35
CA ARG A 60 6.86 -17.38 -0.78
C ARG A 60 7.88 -17.95 0.23
N LEU A 61 7.89 -17.46 1.46
CA LEU A 61 8.73 -17.93 2.56
C LEU A 61 7.88 -18.44 3.72
N THR A 62 8.36 -19.42 4.47
CA THR A 62 7.72 -19.76 5.74
C THR A 62 7.90 -18.63 6.74
N ARG A 63 7.05 -18.59 7.77
CA ARG A 63 7.14 -17.61 8.85
C ARG A 63 8.51 -17.63 9.53
N GLU A 64 9.04 -18.83 9.77
CA GLU A 64 10.33 -19.04 10.43
C GLU A 64 11.47 -18.50 9.58
N MET A 65 11.47 -18.77 8.27
CA MET A 65 12.46 -18.23 7.34
C MET A 65 12.42 -16.70 7.29
N PHE A 66 11.21 -16.11 7.29
CA PHE A 66 11.05 -14.67 7.29
C PHE A 66 11.62 -14.04 8.58
N ILE A 67 11.28 -14.57 9.75
CA ILE A 67 11.83 -14.09 11.03
C ILE A 67 13.35 -14.23 11.05
N HIS A 68 13.88 -15.35 10.56
CA HIS A 68 15.32 -15.56 10.49
C HIS A 68 16.01 -14.54 9.58
N LEU A 69 15.43 -14.23 8.42
CA LEU A 69 15.93 -13.20 7.52
C LEU A 69 15.92 -11.81 8.17
N VAL A 70 14.85 -11.46 8.89
CA VAL A 70 14.77 -10.20 9.65
C VAL A 70 15.91 -10.12 10.66
N ASN A 71 16.14 -11.18 11.43
CA ASN A 71 17.22 -11.21 12.42
C ASN A 71 18.59 -11.04 11.76
N ILE A 72 18.89 -11.75 10.66
CA ILE A 72 20.14 -11.60 9.92
C ILE A 72 20.36 -10.14 9.48
N MET A 73 19.33 -9.50 8.93
CA MET A 73 19.43 -8.12 8.44
C MET A 73 19.70 -7.12 9.56
N VAL A 74 19.13 -7.35 10.75
CA VAL A 74 19.35 -6.52 11.95
C VAL A 74 20.72 -6.77 12.57
N GLU A 75 21.08 -8.04 12.80
CA GLU A 75 22.34 -8.46 13.43
C GLU A 75 23.56 -8.01 12.62
N ARG A 76 23.48 -8.09 11.28
CA ARG A 76 24.51 -7.60 10.37
C ARG A 76 24.43 -6.09 10.10
N ASN A 77 23.49 -5.39 10.74
CA ASN A 77 23.31 -3.94 10.64
C ASN A 77 23.08 -3.46 9.19
N LEU A 78 22.47 -4.31 8.35
CA LEU A 78 22.18 -4.04 6.93
C LEU A 78 20.93 -3.19 6.80
N LEU A 79 19.92 -3.47 7.64
CA LEU A 79 18.71 -2.69 7.76
C LEU A 79 18.52 -2.21 9.19
N LYS A 80 17.88 -1.04 9.33
CA LYS A 80 17.56 -0.42 10.61
C LYS A 80 16.13 0.08 10.59
N ASP A 81 15.52 0.08 11.77
CA ASP A 81 14.23 0.72 11.96
C ASP A 81 14.33 2.20 11.59
N SER A 82 13.32 2.67 10.88
CA SER A 82 13.10 4.10 10.68
C SER A 82 12.04 4.59 11.66
N ARG A 83 11.79 5.90 11.69
CA ARG A 83 10.77 6.49 12.57
C ARG A 83 9.37 5.86 12.42
N PHE A 84 9.03 5.33 11.25
CA PHE A 84 7.67 4.86 10.94
C PHE A 84 7.60 3.46 10.32
N ILE A 85 8.74 2.83 10.02
CA ILE A 85 8.79 1.57 9.26
C ILE A 85 9.89 0.69 9.85
N HIS A 86 9.46 -0.42 10.45
CA HIS A 86 10.34 -1.41 11.07
C HIS A 86 11.03 -2.29 10.02
N VAL A 87 12.18 -2.87 10.35
CA VAL A 87 12.95 -3.74 9.42
C VAL A 87 12.09 -4.87 8.84
N ALA A 88 11.22 -5.48 9.64
CA ALA A 88 10.31 -6.52 9.17
C ALA A 88 9.35 -6.01 8.07
N GLU A 89 8.84 -4.79 8.21
CA GLU A 89 7.99 -4.15 7.20
C GLU A 89 8.77 -3.79 5.94
N GLN A 90 10.01 -3.28 6.10
CA GLN A 90 10.90 -3.00 4.96
C GLN A 90 11.12 -4.27 4.13
N ILE A 91 11.55 -5.35 4.77
CA ILE A 91 11.79 -6.65 4.14
C ILE A 91 10.48 -7.20 3.54
N GLY A 92 9.36 -7.07 4.25
CA GLY A 92 8.05 -7.46 3.77
C GLY A 92 7.64 -6.77 2.47
N ILE A 93 7.88 -5.45 2.34
CA ILE A 93 7.64 -4.71 1.09
C ILE A 93 8.42 -5.33 -0.06
N GLY A 94 9.74 -5.53 0.13
CA GLY A 94 10.62 -6.06 -0.91
C GLY A 94 10.21 -7.46 -1.34
N LEU A 95 10.01 -8.36 -0.36
CA LEU A 95 9.61 -9.74 -0.63
C LEU A 95 8.21 -9.83 -1.24
N TYR A 96 7.24 -9.02 -0.81
CA TYR A 96 5.89 -9.02 -1.38
C TYR A 96 5.93 -8.73 -2.88
N ILE A 97 6.70 -7.70 -3.29
CA ILE A 97 6.87 -7.33 -4.70
C ILE A 97 7.50 -8.49 -5.47
N LEU A 98 8.58 -9.08 -4.97
CA LEU A 98 9.27 -10.20 -5.64
C LEU A 98 8.42 -11.47 -5.71
N ALA A 99 7.73 -11.81 -4.62
CA ALA A 99 6.92 -13.02 -4.46
C ALA A 99 5.68 -13.06 -5.36
N LYS A 100 5.09 -11.89 -5.60
CA LYS A 100 3.81 -11.75 -6.31
C LYS A 100 3.99 -11.16 -7.71
N GLY A 101 5.15 -10.61 -8.04
CA GLY A 101 5.31 -9.75 -9.22
C GLY A 101 4.45 -8.49 -9.11
N ALA A 102 4.23 -7.99 -7.89
CA ALA A 102 3.31 -6.89 -7.64
C ALA A 102 3.91 -5.55 -8.11
N SER A 103 3.06 -4.64 -8.58
CA SER A 103 3.49 -3.29 -8.92
C SER A 103 3.77 -2.46 -7.65
N TYR A 104 4.50 -1.35 -7.80
CA TYR A 104 4.69 -0.41 -6.68
C TYR A 104 3.37 0.19 -6.18
N THR A 105 2.37 0.32 -7.06
CA THR A 105 1.03 0.76 -6.69
C THR A 105 0.32 -0.26 -5.81
N ASP A 106 0.36 -1.55 -6.17
CA ASP A 106 -0.25 -2.60 -5.36
C ASP A 106 0.41 -2.68 -3.97
N ALA A 107 1.74 -2.65 -3.93
CA ALA A 107 2.48 -2.65 -2.67
C ALA A 107 2.19 -1.39 -1.83
N ALA A 108 2.06 -0.22 -2.46
CA ALA A 108 1.69 1.01 -1.76
C ALA A 108 0.30 0.92 -1.13
N ASP A 109 -0.64 0.25 -1.80
CA ASP A 109 -2.01 0.08 -1.31
C ASP A 109 -2.11 -0.96 -0.20
N VAL A 110 -1.26 -2.00 -0.22
CA VAL A 110 -1.16 -3.01 0.86
C VAL A 110 -0.48 -2.43 2.10
N PHE A 111 0.71 -1.85 1.94
CA PHE A 111 1.52 -1.36 3.07
C PHE A 111 1.15 0.07 3.52
N LYS A 112 0.20 0.72 2.85
CA LYS A 112 -0.30 2.08 3.14
C LYS A 112 0.78 3.16 3.14
N HIS A 113 1.75 3.02 2.23
CA HIS A 113 2.85 3.98 2.08
C HIS A 113 2.82 4.71 0.74
N SER A 114 3.58 5.79 0.65
CA SER A 114 3.79 6.48 -0.63
C SER A 114 4.61 5.62 -1.60
N LEU A 115 4.43 5.81 -2.91
CA LEU A 115 5.27 5.14 -3.93
C LEU A 115 6.77 5.39 -3.73
N ARG A 116 7.14 6.59 -3.26
CA ARG A 116 8.52 6.94 -2.94
C ARG A 116 9.07 6.04 -1.83
N THR A 117 8.27 5.81 -0.80
CA THR A 117 8.62 4.93 0.32
C THR A 117 8.77 3.49 -0.17
N ILE A 118 7.78 2.98 -0.92
CA ILE A 118 7.81 1.62 -1.48
C ILE A 118 9.05 1.41 -2.36
N CYS A 119 9.28 2.30 -3.32
CA CYS A 119 10.44 2.23 -4.22
C CYS A 119 11.76 2.26 -3.45
N LYS A 120 11.88 3.11 -2.42
CA LYS A 120 13.08 3.17 -1.57
C LYS A 120 13.36 1.82 -0.91
N TYR A 121 12.37 1.23 -0.23
CA TYR A 121 12.59 0.01 0.54
C TYR A 121 12.69 -1.23 -0.35
N PHE A 122 12.00 -1.26 -1.48
CA PHE A 122 12.21 -2.31 -2.48
C PHE A 122 13.67 -2.37 -2.94
N ASN A 123 14.23 -1.23 -3.37
CA ASN A 123 15.62 -1.19 -3.84
C ASN A 123 16.62 -1.52 -2.73
N LEU A 124 16.39 -1.04 -1.51
CA LEU A 124 17.27 -1.32 -0.36
C LEU A 124 17.27 -2.81 -0.01
N VAL A 125 16.08 -3.44 0.04
CA VAL A 125 15.95 -4.87 0.32
C VAL A 125 16.56 -5.70 -0.80
N LEU A 126 16.31 -5.34 -2.07
CA LEU A 126 16.89 -6.05 -3.22
C LEU A 126 18.42 -6.03 -3.18
N HIS A 127 19.01 -4.88 -2.85
CA HIS A 127 20.46 -4.75 -2.70
C HIS A 127 21.02 -5.71 -1.63
N TRP A 128 20.42 -5.71 -0.43
CA TRP A 128 20.91 -6.56 0.66
C TRP A 128 20.62 -8.04 0.45
N LEU A 129 19.49 -8.40 -0.17
CA LEU A 129 19.22 -9.78 -0.57
C LEU A 129 20.25 -10.27 -1.58
N SER A 130 20.61 -9.44 -2.57
CA SER A 130 21.69 -9.76 -3.50
C SER A 130 23.02 -9.95 -2.79
N TYR A 131 23.35 -9.09 -1.82
CA TYR A 131 24.56 -9.19 -1.02
C TYR A 131 24.62 -10.45 -0.15
N LEU A 132 23.48 -10.91 0.39
CA LEU A 132 23.45 -12.12 1.23
C LEU A 132 23.55 -13.43 0.43
N LEU A 133 23.16 -13.40 -0.84
CA LEU A 133 23.11 -14.57 -1.73
C LEU A 133 24.36 -14.71 -2.62
N THR A 134 25.27 -13.73 -2.56
CA THR A 134 26.54 -13.72 -3.31
C THR A 134 27.70 -13.86 -2.34
#